data_AF-A0A0F2T5V6-F1
#
_entry.id   AF-A0A0F2T5V6-F1
#
_cell.length_a   1.000
_cell.length_b   1.000
_cell.length_c   1.000
_cell.angle_alpha   90.00
_cell.angle_beta   90.00
_cell.angle_gamma   90.00
#
_symmetry.space_group_name_H-M   'P 1'
#
loop_
_entity.id
_entity.type
_entity.pdbx_description
1 polymer ?
#
loop_
_entity_poly.entity_id
_entity_poly.type
_entity_poly.pdbx_seq_one_letter_code
_entity_poly.pdbx_strand_id
1 'polypeptide(L)'
;GPDVVQAVTGEKISQNGLGGADVHAGVSGVSHFIYDDEQSCIEEVRYLLSLLPQNNREMPPSVVTEDPVERRNDSLLDLVPADGNRPYDMRKVIEEIVDHGEYLEVHERWATNVLCVLARVDGHVTGIIANQPQSLAGVLDINASEKAARFVQMCDAFNIPIVTLLDVPGFLPGVDQEHGGIIRHGAKLLYAYCNATVPRISLILRKAYGGA
;
A
#
# COMPACT_ATOMS: atom_id res chain seq x y z
N GLY A 1 -3.31 6.92 28.86
CA GLY A 1 -2.06 7.65 29.15
C GLY A 1 -1.10 6.74 29.90
N PRO A 2 0.22 6.94 29.79
CA PRO A 2 1.23 6.05 30.38
C PRO A 2 1.04 5.78 31.89
N ASP A 3 0.60 6.80 32.64
CA ASP A 3 0.37 6.67 34.09
C ASP A 3 -0.68 5.60 34.42
N VAL A 4 -1.73 5.49 33.59
CA VAL A 4 -2.79 4.49 33.76
C VAL A 4 -2.29 3.10 33.38
N VAL A 5 -1.48 3.00 32.32
CA VAL A 5 -0.86 1.73 31.89
C VAL A 5 0.02 1.20 33.02
N GLN A 6 0.90 2.04 33.57
CA GLN A 6 1.76 1.65 34.68
C GLN A 6 0.96 1.25 35.93
N ALA A 7 -0.11 1.96 36.26
CA ALA A 7 -0.93 1.65 37.43
C ALA A 7 -1.68 0.31 37.31
N VAL A 8 -2.08 -0.09 36.10
CA VAL A 8 -2.91 -1.29 35.87
C VAL A 8 -2.07 -2.51 35.49
N THR A 9 -1.09 -2.35 34.60
CA THR A 9 -0.29 -3.46 34.05
C THR A 9 1.11 -3.55 34.67
N GLY A 10 1.58 -2.48 35.32
CA GLY A 10 2.95 -2.38 35.83
C GLY A 10 3.98 -1.99 34.76
N GLU A 11 3.58 -1.87 33.50
CA GLU A 11 4.47 -1.53 32.39
C GLU A 11 4.87 -0.05 32.42
N LYS A 12 6.17 0.23 32.33
CA LYS A 12 6.70 1.59 32.25
C LYS A 12 6.99 1.93 30.80
N ILE A 13 6.28 2.93 30.28
CA ILE A 13 6.43 3.39 28.91
C ILE A 13 6.34 4.91 28.86
N SER A 14 7.07 5.56 27.93
CA SER A 14 6.94 6.99 27.71
C SER A 14 5.66 7.31 26.92
N GLN A 15 5.23 8.58 26.89
CA GLN A 15 4.12 8.99 26.01
C GLN A 15 4.43 8.67 24.54
N ASN A 16 5.65 8.99 24.09
CA ASN A 16 6.08 8.71 22.72
C ASN A 16 6.19 7.20 22.42
N GLY A 17 6.65 6.40 23.39
CA GLY A 17 6.70 4.95 23.24
C GLY A 17 5.31 4.30 23.22
N LEU A 18 4.32 4.92 23.86
CA LEU A 18 2.95 4.40 23.90
C LEU A 18 2.13 4.76 22.65
N GLY A 19 2.32 5.96 22.11
CA GLY A 19 1.47 6.49 21.02
C GLY A 19 2.13 7.62 20.22
N GLY A 20 3.46 7.57 20.08
CA GLY A 20 4.19 8.47 19.20
C GLY A 20 3.90 8.19 17.72
N ALA A 21 4.32 9.13 16.87
CA ALA A 21 4.13 9.04 15.42
C ALA A 21 4.70 7.74 14.83
N ASP A 22 5.92 7.34 15.23
CA ASP A 22 6.55 6.10 14.75
C ASP A 22 5.80 4.83 15.18
N VAL A 23 5.22 4.83 16.38
CA VAL A 23 4.40 3.70 16.87
C VAL A 23 3.15 3.56 16.00
N HIS A 24 2.50 4.68 15.69
CA HIS A 24 1.30 4.67 14.87
C HIS A 24 1.54 4.40 13.39
N ALA A 25 2.70 4.81 12.87
CA ALA A 25 3.08 4.60 11.47
C ALA A 25 3.74 3.26 11.20
N GLY A 26 4.38 2.64 12.20
CA GLY A 26 5.15 1.40 12.03
C GLY A 26 4.55 0.18 12.70
N VAL A 27 3.80 0.35 13.80
CA VAL A 27 3.30 -0.78 14.61
C VAL A 27 1.79 -0.89 14.55
N SER A 28 1.06 0.18 14.92
CA SER A 28 -0.39 0.10 15.07
C SER A 28 -1.18 0.33 13.78
N GLY A 29 -0.54 0.86 12.72
CA GLY A 29 -1.22 1.17 11.44
C GLY A 29 -2.29 2.25 11.55
N VAL A 30 -2.18 3.14 12.55
CA VAL A 30 -3.15 4.23 12.76
C VAL A 30 -2.78 5.46 11.93
N SER A 31 -1.48 5.72 11.73
CA SER A 31 -1.00 6.84 10.93
C SER A 31 -0.57 6.37 9.54
N HIS A 32 -1.16 6.98 8.51
CA HIS A 32 -0.89 6.66 7.10
C HIS A 32 0.42 7.28 6.60
N PHE A 33 0.73 8.47 7.11
CA PHE A 33 1.91 9.26 6.76
C PHE A 33 2.48 9.88 8.05
N ILE A 34 3.79 10.06 8.10
CA ILE A 34 4.47 10.84 9.14
C ILE A 34 5.61 11.61 8.49
N TYR A 35 5.85 12.81 8.98
CA TYR A 35 6.87 13.73 8.49
C TYR A 35 7.60 14.37 9.67
N ASP A 36 8.83 14.78 9.44
CA ASP A 36 9.69 15.33 10.49
C ASP A 36 9.27 16.75 10.91
N ASP A 37 8.53 17.46 10.04
CA ASP A 37 8.08 18.82 10.27
C ASP A 37 6.70 19.13 9.64
N GLU A 38 6.09 20.22 10.10
CA GLU A 38 4.75 20.65 9.68
C GLU A 38 4.71 21.13 8.22
N GLN A 39 5.79 21.74 7.73
CA GLN A 39 5.83 22.27 6.37
C GLN A 39 5.79 21.12 5.37
N SER A 40 6.67 20.13 5.52
CA SER A 40 6.69 18.91 4.70
C SER A 40 5.36 18.18 4.78
N CYS A 41 4.77 18.07 5.97
CA CYS A 41 3.45 17.47 6.16
C CYS A 41 2.34 18.18 5.37
N ILE A 42 2.29 19.51 5.42
CA ILE A 42 1.28 20.30 4.71
C ILE A 42 1.48 20.22 3.20
N GLU A 43 2.73 20.26 2.72
CA GLU A 43 3.05 20.10 1.30
C GLU A 43 2.55 18.76 0.76
N GLU A 44 2.79 17.68 1.49
CA GLU A 44 2.36 16.33 1.12
C GLU A 44 0.85 16.14 1.22
N VAL A 45 0.18 16.77 2.19
CA VAL A 45 -1.29 16.82 2.24
C VAL A 45 -1.84 17.51 1.00
N ARG A 46 -1.21 18.59 0.51
CA ARG A 46 -1.63 19.25 -0.74
C ARG A 46 -1.41 18.34 -1.95
N TYR A 47 -0.30 17.60 -1.98
CA TYR A 47 -0.05 16.63 -3.04
C TYR A 47 -1.09 15.49 -3.03
N LEU A 48 -1.40 14.92 -1.86
CA LEU A 48 -2.49 13.94 -1.70
C LEU A 48 -3.82 14.48 -2.21
N LEU A 49 -4.21 15.71 -1.82
CA LEU A 49 -5.44 16.34 -2.28
C LEU A 49 -5.46 16.55 -3.80
N SER A 50 -4.30 16.73 -4.43
CA SER A 50 -4.19 16.83 -5.89
C SER A 50 -4.46 15.49 -6.60
N LEU A 51 -4.44 14.37 -5.89
CA LEU A 51 -4.70 13.01 -6.40
C LEU A 51 -6.13 12.54 -6.09
N LEU A 52 -6.90 13.28 -5.29
CA LEU A 52 -8.25 12.89 -4.90
C LEU A 52 -9.31 13.75 -5.62
N PRO A 53 -10.47 13.18 -6.00
CA PRO A 53 -11.59 14.00 -6.44
C PRO A 53 -12.14 14.82 -5.26
N GLN A 54 -12.85 15.90 -5.56
CA GLN A 54 -13.49 16.73 -4.52
C GLN A 54 -14.58 15.98 -3.75
N ASN A 55 -15.20 14.98 -4.39
CA ASN A 55 -16.23 14.13 -3.83
C ASN A 55 -16.40 12.85 -4.67
N ASN A 56 -17.23 11.91 -4.20
CA ASN A 56 -17.46 10.62 -4.86
C ASN A 56 -18.30 10.66 -6.15
N ARG A 57 -18.79 11.83 -6.58
CA ARG A 57 -19.55 11.98 -7.83
C ARG A 57 -18.69 12.50 -8.99
N GLU A 58 -17.43 12.80 -8.72
CA GLU A 58 -16.47 13.29 -9.69
C GLU A 58 -15.41 12.23 -9.97
N MET A 59 -14.82 12.29 -11.16
CA MET A 59 -13.63 11.52 -11.48
C MET A 59 -12.41 12.15 -10.81
N PRO A 60 -11.37 11.38 -10.46
CA PRO A 60 -10.11 11.94 -9.99
C PRO A 60 -9.56 12.96 -10.98
N PRO A 61 -8.92 14.04 -10.50
CA PRO A 61 -8.38 15.07 -11.38
C PRO A 61 -7.31 14.49 -12.31
N SER A 62 -7.41 14.73 -13.62
CA SER A 62 -6.35 14.40 -14.58
C SER A 62 -5.49 15.63 -14.88
N VAL A 63 -4.25 15.37 -15.30
CA VAL A 63 -3.29 16.41 -15.73
C VAL A 63 -2.76 16.06 -17.12
N VAL A 64 -2.30 17.06 -17.86
CA VAL A 64 -1.52 16.79 -19.07
C VAL A 64 -0.13 16.37 -18.61
N THR A 65 0.32 15.20 -19.06
CA THR A 65 1.68 14.72 -18.81
C THR A 65 2.53 14.86 -20.08
N GLU A 66 3.83 15.09 -19.90
CA GLU A 66 4.82 15.02 -20.97
C GLU A 66 5.52 13.65 -21.01
N ASP A 67 5.23 12.75 -20.06
CA ASP A 67 5.73 11.37 -20.08
C ASP A 67 5.09 10.58 -21.24
N PRO A 68 5.87 10.06 -22.21
CA PRO A 68 5.29 9.35 -23.34
C PRO A 68 4.63 8.04 -22.93
N VAL A 69 3.35 7.87 -23.28
CA VAL A 69 2.60 6.62 -23.03
C VAL A 69 3.20 5.37 -23.69
N GLU A 70 3.97 5.57 -24.76
CA GLU A 70 4.69 4.51 -25.48
C GLU A 70 6.16 4.39 -25.05
N ARG A 71 6.57 4.99 -23.92
CA ARG A 71 7.91 4.86 -23.37
C ARG A 71 8.24 3.38 -23.20
N ARG A 72 9.42 2.97 -23.68
CA ARG A 72 9.93 1.63 -23.43
C ARG A 72 10.43 1.51 -22.00
N ASN A 73 10.01 0.46 -21.33
CA ASN A 73 10.42 0.13 -19.97
C ASN A 73 11.39 -1.06 -19.96
N ASP A 74 12.44 -0.99 -20.78
CA ASP A 74 13.38 -2.10 -20.97
C ASP A 74 14.09 -2.49 -19.65
N SER A 75 14.18 -1.55 -18.70
CA SER A 75 14.74 -1.80 -17.36
C SER A 75 13.95 -2.83 -16.54
N LEU A 76 12.65 -3.01 -16.83
CA LEU A 76 11.80 -4.01 -16.15
C LEU A 76 12.28 -5.45 -16.37
N LEU A 77 12.95 -5.72 -17.50
CA LEU A 77 13.51 -7.03 -17.82
C LEU A 77 14.59 -7.47 -16.83
N ASP A 78 15.33 -6.51 -16.26
CA ASP A 78 16.39 -6.75 -15.29
C ASP A 78 15.89 -6.59 -13.85
N LEU A 79 14.90 -5.72 -13.62
CA LEU A 79 14.34 -5.45 -12.29
C LEU A 79 13.57 -6.64 -11.70
N VAL A 80 12.85 -7.40 -12.54
CA VAL A 80 12.09 -8.58 -12.11
C VAL A 80 12.87 -9.86 -12.44
N PRO A 81 13.64 -10.43 -11.49
CA PRO A 81 14.47 -11.60 -11.76
C PRO A 81 13.62 -12.84 -12.04
N ALA A 82 14.01 -13.60 -13.07
CA ALA A 82 13.39 -14.89 -13.39
C ALA A 82 13.55 -15.94 -12.26
N ASP A 83 14.61 -15.83 -11.44
CA ASP A 83 14.78 -16.66 -10.25
C ASP A 83 13.79 -16.24 -9.15
N GLY A 84 12.82 -17.12 -8.84
CA GLY A 84 11.81 -16.92 -7.81
C GLY A 84 12.35 -16.75 -6.39
N ASN A 85 13.59 -17.16 -6.12
CA ASN A 85 14.22 -17.03 -4.80
C ASN A 85 14.89 -15.67 -4.60
N ARG A 86 15.16 -14.92 -5.67
CA ARG A 86 15.80 -13.61 -5.59
C ARG A 86 14.75 -12.52 -5.33
N PRO A 87 14.78 -11.80 -4.21
CA PRO A 87 13.90 -10.65 -4.01
C PRO A 87 14.34 -9.47 -4.88
N TYR A 88 13.39 -8.59 -5.18
CA TYR A 88 13.61 -7.31 -5.86
C TYR A 88 12.71 -6.26 -5.22
N ASP A 89 13.02 -4.99 -5.45
CA ASP A 89 12.24 -3.89 -4.92
C ASP A 89 11.08 -3.56 -5.87
N MET A 90 9.86 -3.86 -5.43
CA MET A 90 8.65 -3.53 -6.20
C MET A 90 8.45 -2.02 -6.40
N ARG A 91 9.04 -1.16 -5.55
CA ARG A 91 8.99 0.30 -5.75
C ARG A 91 9.70 0.71 -7.04
N LYS A 92 10.80 0.05 -7.40
CA LYS A 92 11.50 0.32 -8.67
C LYS A 92 10.67 -0.07 -9.89
N VAL A 93 9.83 -1.09 -9.77
CA VAL A 93 8.86 -1.43 -10.81
C VAL A 93 7.78 -0.35 -10.90
N ILE A 94 7.27 0.14 -9.76
CA ILE A 94 6.26 1.22 -9.72
C ILE A 94 6.84 2.52 -10.31
N GLU A 95 8.03 2.95 -9.86
CA GLU A 95 8.75 4.11 -10.40
C GLU A 95 8.90 4.04 -11.93
N GLU A 96 9.11 2.84 -12.47
CA GLU A 96 9.32 2.69 -13.90
C GLU A 96 8.02 2.78 -14.72
N ILE A 97 6.85 2.47 -14.15
CA ILE A 97 5.57 2.43 -14.89
C ILE A 97 4.69 3.67 -14.72
N VAL A 98 4.89 4.45 -13.66
CA VAL A 98 4.09 5.65 -13.38
C VAL A 98 4.72 6.88 -14.03
N ASP A 99 3.90 7.89 -14.27
CA ASP A 99 4.33 9.14 -14.89
C ASP A 99 5.48 9.77 -14.10
N HIS A 100 6.60 10.03 -14.77
CA HIS A 100 7.81 10.62 -14.20
C HIS A 100 8.40 9.87 -13.00
N GLY A 101 7.96 8.63 -12.74
CA GLY A 101 8.29 7.87 -11.54
C GLY A 101 7.76 8.47 -10.24
N GLU A 102 6.78 9.38 -10.31
CA GLU A 102 6.20 10.04 -9.16
C GLU A 102 5.04 9.25 -8.56
N TYR A 103 5.10 9.02 -7.25
CA TYR A 103 4.07 8.29 -6.53
C TYR A 103 4.00 8.70 -5.06
N LEU A 104 2.85 8.41 -4.42
CA LEU A 104 2.61 8.63 -3.00
C LEU A 104 2.25 7.30 -2.33
N GLU A 105 3.13 6.79 -1.47
CA GLU A 105 2.92 5.52 -0.76
C GLU A 105 2.15 5.71 0.55
N VAL A 106 0.99 5.06 0.66
CA VAL A 106 0.16 5.03 1.86
C VAL A 106 0.65 3.94 2.81
N HIS A 107 0.80 4.26 4.09
CA HIS A 107 1.30 3.33 5.12
C HIS A 107 2.69 2.77 4.77
N GLU A 108 3.63 3.60 4.30
CA GLU A 108 4.98 3.17 3.89
C GLU A 108 5.70 2.33 4.97
N ARG A 109 5.52 2.70 6.25
CA ARG A 109 6.20 2.06 7.39
C ARG A 109 5.43 0.91 8.04
N TRP A 110 4.19 0.64 7.64
CA TRP A 110 3.34 -0.41 8.22
C TRP A 110 2.91 -1.44 7.16
N ALA A 111 2.95 -2.72 7.53
CA ALA A 111 2.67 -3.84 6.62
C ALA A 111 3.45 -3.71 5.30
N THR A 112 4.78 -3.61 5.41
CA THR A 112 5.69 -3.29 4.30
C THR A 112 5.81 -4.38 3.24
N ASN A 113 5.19 -5.54 3.47
CA ASN A 113 5.02 -6.67 2.54
C ASN A 113 3.96 -6.41 1.46
N VAL A 114 3.14 -5.36 1.60
CA VAL A 114 2.26 -4.85 0.54
C VAL A 114 2.40 -3.33 0.40
N LEU A 115 2.53 -2.86 -0.83
CA LEU A 115 2.54 -1.45 -1.20
C LEU A 115 1.13 -1.02 -1.58
N CYS A 116 0.74 0.17 -1.14
CA CYS A 116 -0.50 0.83 -1.52
C CYS A 116 -0.15 2.24 -1.93
N VAL A 117 -0.31 2.56 -3.20
CA VAL A 117 0.31 3.74 -3.82
C VAL A 117 -0.73 4.49 -4.63
N LEU A 118 -0.77 5.82 -4.52
CA LEU A 118 -1.45 6.69 -5.47
C LEU A 118 -0.40 7.27 -6.42
N ALA A 119 -0.65 7.17 -7.72
CA ALA A 119 0.23 7.71 -8.75
C ALA A 119 -0.58 8.17 -9.95
N ARG A 120 0.10 8.65 -11.00
CA ARG A 120 -0.51 8.96 -12.28
C ARG A 120 0.03 8.06 -13.38
N VAL A 121 -0.84 7.70 -14.31
CA VAL A 121 -0.48 7.00 -15.56
C VAL A 121 -1.22 7.71 -16.69
N ASP A 122 -0.48 8.24 -17.66
CA ASP A 122 -1.02 9.11 -18.72
C ASP A 122 -1.84 10.28 -18.14
N GLY A 123 -1.33 10.87 -17.05
CA GLY A 123 -1.95 11.97 -16.33
C GLY A 123 -3.16 11.59 -15.47
N HIS A 124 -3.63 10.34 -15.50
CA HIS A 124 -4.80 9.88 -14.77
C HIS A 124 -4.40 9.24 -13.44
N VAL A 125 -5.08 9.63 -12.35
CA VAL A 125 -4.82 9.05 -11.03
C VAL A 125 -5.15 7.56 -11.05
N THR A 126 -4.22 6.75 -10.55
CA THR A 126 -4.34 5.31 -10.42
C THR A 126 -3.90 4.87 -9.03
N GLY A 127 -4.71 4.00 -8.41
CA GLY A 127 -4.35 3.30 -7.18
C GLY A 127 -3.59 2.03 -7.53
N ILE A 128 -2.39 1.86 -7.01
CA ILE A 128 -1.55 0.68 -7.22
C ILE A 128 -1.47 -0.13 -5.92
N ILE A 129 -1.77 -1.42 -6.00
CA ILE A 129 -1.54 -2.38 -4.91
C ILE A 129 -0.51 -3.39 -5.40
N ALA A 130 0.57 -3.57 -4.65
CA ALA A 130 1.65 -4.45 -5.10
C ALA A 130 2.28 -5.24 -3.94
N ASN A 131 2.60 -6.52 -4.16
CA ASN A 131 3.38 -7.28 -3.19
C ASN A 131 4.83 -6.78 -3.17
N GLN A 132 5.48 -6.74 -2.01
CA GLN A 132 6.89 -6.31 -1.88
C GLN A 132 7.77 -7.52 -1.53
N PRO A 133 8.46 -8.14 -2.50
CA PRO A 133 9.28 -9.33 -2.25
C PRO A 133 10.43 -9.11 -1.26
N GLN A 134 10.93 -7.88 -1.09
CA GLN A 134 11.95 -7.57 -0.09
C GLN A 134 11.44 -7.57 1.36
N SER A 135 10.11 -7.57 1.58
CA SER A 135 9.51 -7.64 2.90
C SER A 135 8.66 -8.90 3.04
N LEU A 136 9.07 -9.78 3.96
CA LEU A 136 8.41 -11.08 4.21
C LEU A 136 8.17 -11.90 2.92
N ALA A 137 9.04 -11.78 1.92
CA ALA A 137 8.91 -12.44 0.61
C ALA A 137 7.62 -12.09 -0.19
N GLY A 138 6.92 -11.01 0.19
CA GLY A 138 5.68 -10.56 -0.44
C GLY A 138 4.43 -11.34 0.00
N VAL A 139 4.51 -12.14 1.08
CA VAL A 139 3.34 -12.85 1.62
C VAL A 139 2.26 -11.88 2.11
N LEU A 140 1.01 -12.31 2.10
CA LEU A 140 -0.07 -11.58 2.77
C LEU A 140 -0.20 -12.03 4.23
N ASP A 141 -0.38 -11.10 5.14
CA ASP A 141 -0.67 -11.33 6.56
C ASP A 141 -1.88 -10.50 7.00
N ILE A 142 -2.23 -10.54 8.30
CA ILE A 142 -3.35 -9.76 8.84
C ILE A 142 -3.21 -8.27 8.49
N ASN A 143 -2.05 -7.68 8.75
CA ASN A 143 -1.84 -6.24 8.61
C ASN A 143 -1.85 -5.82 7.13
N ALA A 144 -1.18 -6.56 6.24
CA ALA A 144 -1.20 -6.30 4.81
C ALA A 144 -2.61 -6.41 4.23
N SER A 145 -3.38 -7.41 4.68
CA SER A 145 -4.76 -7.60 4.25
C SER A 145 -5.64 -6.41 4.65
N GLU A 146 -5.48 -5.90 5.88
CA GLU A 146 -6.23 -4.72 6.34
C GLU A 146 -5.82 -3.44 5.61
N LYS A 147 -4.51 -3.20 5.47
CA LYS A 147 -3.94 -2.07 4.72
C LYS A 147 -4.50 -2.01 3.31
N ALA A 148 -4.33 -3.10 2.55
CA ALA A 148 -4.74 -3.16 1.16
C ALA A 148 -6.27 -3.12 1.01
N ALA A 149 -7.03 -3.79 1.89
CA ALA A 149 -8.48 -3.78 1.81
C ALA A 149 -9.06 -2.37 1.96
N ARG A 150 -8.55 -1.60 2.93
CA ARG A 150 -9.00 -0.23 3.16
C ARG A 150 -8.61 0.68 1.98
N PHE A 151 -7.43 0.48 1.42
CA PHE A 151 -6.96 1.25 0.26
C PHE A 151 -7.81 0.97 -0.99
N VAL A 152 -8.12 -0.29 -1.28
CA VAL A 152 -9.03 -0.69 -2.38
C VAL A 152 -10.41 -0.05 -2.21
N GLN A 153 -10.97 -0.10 -0.99
CA GLN A 153 -12.27 0.53 -0.69
C GLN A 153 -12.24 2.05 -0.89
N MET A 154 -11.14 2.72 -0.52
CA MET A 154 -10.97 4.15 -0.74
C MET A 154 -10.92 4.46 -2.24
N CYS A 155 -10.12 3.72 -3.00
CA CYS A 155 -10.02 3.92 -4.45
C CYS A 155 -11.39 3.75 -5.13
N ASP A 156 -12.10 2.66 -4.79
CA ASP A 156 -13.44 2.40 -5.33
C ASP A 156 -14.46 3.50 -4.98
N ALA A 157 -14.48 3.94 -3.72
CA ALA A 157 -15.40 4.98 -3.26
C ALA A 157 -15.18 6.35 -3.93
N PHE A 158 -13.99 6.60 -4.48
CA PHE A 158 -13.60 7.85 -5.12
C PHE A 158 -13.30 7.70 -6.62
N ASN A 159 -13.82 6.65 -7.26
CA ASN A 159 -13.71 6.43 -8.70
C ASN A 159 -12.25 6.34 -9.21
N ILE A 160 -11.31 5.95 -8.35
CA ILE A 160 -9.90 5.78 -8.69
C ILE A 160 -9.71 4.36 -9.25
N PRO A 161 -9.27 4.19 -10.50
CA PRO A 161 -8.98 2.87 -11.07
C PRO A 161 -7.84 2.19 -10.32
N ILE A 162 -7.84 0.86 -10.31
CA ILE A 162 -6.90 0.05 -9.55
C ILE A 162 -6.03 -0.78 -10.48
N VAL A 163 -4.72 -0.73 -10.27
CA VAL A 163 -3.74 -1.64 -10.86
C VAL A 163 -3.13 -2.51 -9.76
N THR A 164 -3.16 -3.83 -9.93
CA THR A 164 -2.59 -4.78 -8.98
C THR A 164 -1.35 -5.44 -9.60
N LEU A 165 -0.18 -5.27 -8.97
CA LEU A 165 1.08 -5.93 -9.38
C LEU A 165 1.35 -7.13 -8.47
N LEU A 166 1.22 -8.34 -9.02
CA LEU A 166 1.21 -9.58 -8.25
C LEU A 166 2.56 -10.29 -8.25
N ASP A 167 3.11 -10.51 -7.05
CA ASP A 167 4.22 -11.41 -6.77
C ASP A 167 4.08 -12.03 -5.36
N VAL A 168 3.00 -12.79 -5.18
CA VAL A 168 2.58 -13.34 -3.89
C VAL A 168 2.79 -14.86 -3.84
N PRO A 169 3.58 -15.37 -2.87
CA PRO A 169 3.75 -16.82 -2.69
C PRO A 169 2.63 -17.48 -1.87
N GLY A 170 1.81 -16.69 -1.18
CA GLY A 170 0.75 -17.17 -0.29
C GLY A 170 0.55 -16.25 0.92
N PHE A 171 -0.17 -16.76 1.93
CA PHE A 171 -0.31 -16.11 3.23
C PHE A 171 0.83 -16.51 4.17
N LEU A 172 1.18 -15.63 5.12
CA LEU A 172 2.14 -15.90 6.17
C LEU A 172 1.58 -17.00 7.10
N PRO A 173 2.24 -18.17 7.21
CA PRO A 173 1.81 -19.20 8.15
C PRO A 173 2.20 -18.84 9.58
N GLY A 174 1.43 -19.30 10.56
CA GLY A 174 1.80 -19.19 11.98
C GLY A 174 0.61 -19.23 12.92
N VAL A 175 0.82 -19.76 14.12
CA VAL A 175 -0.22 -19.84 15.17
C VAL A 175 -0.75 -18.45 15.51
N ASP A 176 0.11 -17.43 15.52
CA ASP A 176 -0.27 -16.04 15.79
C ASP A 176 -1.20 -15.47 14.72
N GLN A 177 -1.03 -15.84 13.45
CA GLN A 177 -1.92 -15.42 12.36
C GLN A 177 -3.29 -16.11 12.49
N GLU A 178 -3.29 -17.41 12.77
CA GLU A 178 -4.54 -18.17 12.96
C GLU A 178 -5.34 -17.65 14.17
N HIS A 179 -4.71 -17.51 15.33
CA HIS A 179 -5.34 -16.99 16.54
C HIS A 179 -5.70 -15.49 16.42
N GLY A 180 -4.90 -14.72 15.67
CA GLY A 180 -5.21 -13.35 15.31
C GLY A 180 -6.42 -13.23 14.37
N GLY A 181 -6.86 -14.33 13.76
CA GLY A 181 -8.02 -14.38 12.88
C GLY A 181 -7.70 -14.00 11.44
N ILE A 182 -6.60 -14.53 10.89
CA ILE A 182 -6.22 -14.31 9.48
C ILE A 182 -7.36 -14.62 8.50
N ILE A 183 -8.21 -15.61 8.78
CA ILE A 183 -9.37 -15.92 7.93
C ILE A 183 -10.29 -14.71 7.75
N ARG A 184 -10.68 -14.05 8.85
CA ARG A 184 -11.58 -12.88 8.80
C ARG A 184 -10.87 -11.63 8.28
N HIS A 185 -9.58 -11.47 8.57
CA HIS A 185 -8.80 -10.31 8.13
C HIS A 185 -8.40 -10.39 6.66
N GLY A 186 -7.89 -11.54 6.21
CA GLY A 186 -7.59 -11.84 4.80
C GLY A 186 -8.83 -11.71 3.91
N ALA A 187 -9.99 -12.18 4.40
CA ALA A 187 -11.26 -12.02 3.68
C ALA A 187 -11.66 -10.55 3.45
N LYS A 188 -11.14 -9.58 4.21
CA LYS A 188 -11.42 -8.15 3.96
C LYS A 188 -10.87 -7.70 2.62
N LEU A 189 -9.67 -8.17 2.23
CA LEU A 189 -9.05 -7.82 0.96
C LEU A 189 -9.82 -8.46 -0.20
N LEU A 190 -10.16 -9.75 -0.07
CA LEU A 190 -11.01 -10.44 -1.03
C LEU A 190 -12.35 -9.71 -1.21
N TYR A 191 -13.02 -9.37 -0.10
CA TYR A 191 -14.28 -8.63 -0.15
C TYR A 191 -14.11 -7.27 -0.82
N ALA A 192 -13.06 -6.51 -0.50
CA ALA A 192 -12.79 -5.21 -1.09
C ALA A 192 -12.66 -5.30 -2.62
N TYR A 193 -11.88 -6.27 -3.13
CA TYR A 193 -11.78 -6.50 -4.58
C TYR A 193 -13.09 -7.01 -5.18
N CYS A 194 -13.82 -7.93 -4.55
CA CYS A 194 -15.09 -8.43 -5.08
C CYS A 194 -16.16 -7.33 -5.15
N ASN A 195 -16.15 -6.39 -4.20
CA ASN A 195 -17.11 -5.30 -4.14
C ASN A 195 -16.72 -4.11 -5.05
N ALA A 196 -15.44 -3.95 -5.37
CA ALA A 196 -14.96 -2.84 -6.19
C ALA A 196 -15.53 -2.89 -7.62
N THR A 197 -16.05 -1.73 -8.05
CA THR A 197 -16.69 -1.50 -9.35
C THR A 197 -15.89 -0.61 -10.28
N VAL A 198 -14.88 0.10 -9.75
CA VAL A 198 -13.89 0.82 -10.56
C VAL A 198 -13.16 -0.11 -11.52
N PRO A 199 -12.57 0.42 -12.61
CA PRO A 199 -11.70 -0.35 -13.49
C PRO A 199 -10.57 -1.01 -12.69
N ARG A 200 -10.32 -2.29 -12.97
CA ARG A 200 -9.30 -3.10 -12.31
C ARG A 200 -8.45 -3.82 -13.33
N ILE A 201 -7.14 -3.67 -13.23
CA ILE A 201 -6.15 -4.38 -14.06
C ILE A 201 -5.21 -5.12 -13.12
N SER A 202 -5.02 -6.41 -13.36
CA SER A 202 -4.07 -7.22 -12.60
C SER A 202 -2.95 -7.71 -13.50
N LEU A 203 -1.71 -7.45 -13.10
CA LEU A 203 -0.52 -7.89 -13.80
C LEU A 203 0.27 -8.84 -12.89
N ILE A 204 0.36 -10.11 -13.30
CA ILE A 204 1.19 -11.10 -12.63
C ILE A 204 2.62 -10.95 -13.12
N LEU A 205 3.51 -10.53 -12.21
CA LEU A 205 4.92 -10.34 -12.51
C LEU A 205 5.71 -11.63 -12.31
N ARG A 206 5.39 -12.41 -11.27
CA ARG A 206 6.10 -13.66 -10.98
C ARG A 206 5.27 -14.72 -10.23
N LYS A 207 5.17 -14.65 -8.90
CA LYS A 207 4.45 -15.66 -8.09
C LYS A 207 2.97 -15.27 -7.96
N ALA A 208 2.08 -16.24 -8.13
CA ALA A 208 0.65 -16.11 -7.90
C ALA A 208 0.10 -17.48 -7.49
N TYR A 209 0.21 -17.81 -6.21
CA TYR A 209 -0.07 -19.16 -5.71
C TYR A 209 -1.24 -19.20 -4.73
N GLY A 210 -2.10 -20.21 -4.89
CA GLY A 210 -3.12 -20.56 -3.92
C GLY A 210 -4.26 -19.53 -3.83
N GLY A 211 -4.69 -19.24 -2.60
CA GLY A 211 -5.81 -18.32 -2.34
C GLY A 211 -5.41 -16.87 -2.05
N ALA A 212 -4.12 -16.53 -2.18
CA ALA A 212 -3.60 -15.18 -1.97
C ALA A 212 -3.74 -14.29 -3.21
#